data_AF-A0A6H1NL67-F1
#
_entry.id   AF-A0A6H1NL67-F1
#
_cell.length_a   1.000
_cell.length_b   1.000
_cell.length_c   1.000
_cell.angle_alpha   90.00
_cell.angle_beta   90.00
_cell.angle_gamma   90.00
#
_symmetry.space_group_name_H-M   'P 1'
#
loop_
_entity.id
_entity.type
_entity.pdbx_description
1 polymer ?
#
loop_
_entity_poly.entity_id
_entity_poly.type
_entity_poly.pdbx_seq_one_letter_code
_entity_poly.pdbx_strand_id
1 'polypeptide(L)'
;MRRRPELGRQTPLFVFDGGYDSVRLALELTAAPAQILVRVRSDRSFYADPPPQRRTTAGRPRRHGAKFACPDPTTWPAPGAVHTCTDEQYGAVTVQMWHRLHAKTQQHDGHGSRGPRPIIPGTLVRLTVDRLPGRNRAPKTLWLWWTGPPGHTPDPDLLWRAYTRRYDIEHTFRFARQTLNWTLPRPRTPEQADRWTWLIIAAYTQLRLARTLVADRRLPWEKPLPPARLTPGRDRELHELLGMPTDDPTMNVTRSRLGRLTRQGFLTQPGRGRYQKRT
;
A
#
# COMPACT_ATOMS: atom_id res chain seq x y z
N MET A 1 -29.24 -4.97 -21.82
CA MET A 1 -28.25 -5.79 -21.09
C MET A 1 -26.86 -5.54 -21.67
N ARG A 2 -26.07 -4.62 -21.09
CA ARG A 2 -24.65 -4.48 -21.47
C ARG A 2 -23.89 -5.64 -20.84
N ARG A 3 -23.22 -6.46 -21.67
CA ARG A 3 -22.27 -7.49 -21.19
C ARG A 3 -21.27 -6.80 -20.25
N ARG A 4 -21.19 -7.27 -19.00
CA ARG A 4 -20.06 -6.97 -18.12
C ARG A 4 -18.79 -7.31 -18.91
N PRO A 5 -17.78 -6.42 -18.98
CA PRO A 5 -16.49 -6.85 -19.48
C PRO A 5 -16.06 -8.02 -18.62
N GLU A 6 -15.80 -9.16 -19.24
CA GLU A 6 -15.09 -10.25 -18.58
C GLU A 6 -13.74 -9.66 -18.17
N LEU A 7 -13.64 -9.18 -16.93
CA LEU A 7 -12.36 -9.04 -16.26
C LEU A 7 -11.78 -10.44 -16.31
N GLY A 8 -10.96 -10.71 -17.33
CA GLY A 8 -10.21 -11.93 -17.46
C GLY A 8 -9.63 -12.23 -16.09
N ARG A 9 -9.83 -13.46 -15.63
CA ARG A 9 -9.70 -13.93 -14.24
C ARG A 9 -8.25 -13.87 -13.76
N GLN A 10 -7.64 -12.69 -13.78
CA GLN A 10 -6.29 -12.42 -13.35
C GLN A 10 -6.29 -12.47 -11.83
N THR A 11 -5.38 -13.28 -11.28
CA THR A 11 -5.20 -13.39 -9.84
C THR A 11 -4.64 -12.07 -9.31
N PRO A 12 -5.38 -11.34 -8.44
CA PRO A 12 -4.95 -10.03 -7.93
C PRO A 12 -3.63 -10.12 -7.16
N LEU A 13 -2.80 -9.09 -7.28
CA LEU A 13 -1.54 -8.94 -6.56
C LEU A 13 -1.70 -7.94 -5.40
N PHE A 14 -1.44 -8.40 -4.18
CA PHE A 14 -1.43 -7.58 -2.97
C PHE A 14 0.02 -7.29 -2.55
N VAL A 15 0.30 -6.03 -2.25
CA VAL A 15 1.66 -5.55 -1.97
C VAL A 15 1.78 -5.01 -0.55
N PHE A 16 2.76 -5.51 0.19
CA PHE A 16 2.99 -5.19 1.61
C PHE A 16 4.42 -4.67 1.85
N ASP A 17 4.59 -3.77 2.83
CA ASP A 17 5.91 -3.29 3.27
C ASP A 17 6.55 -4.24 4.30
N GLY A 18 7.80 -3.97 4.69
CA GLY A 18 8.61 -4.88 5.50
C GLY A 18 8.20 -5.06 6.96
N GLY A 19 7.07 -4.48 7.38
CA GLY A 19 6.46 -4.70 8.69
C GLY A 19 5.58 -5.94 8.77
N TYR A 20 5.21 -6.54 7.63
CA TYR A 20 4.32 -7.70 7.58
C TYR A 20 5.10 -9.03 7.58
N ASP A 21 4.58 -10.04 8.28
CA ASP A 21 5.14 -11.39 8.24
C ASP A 21 4.69 -12.10 6.95
N SER A 22 5.63 -12.25 6.02
CA SER A 22 5.38 -12.85 4.71
C SER A 22 4.92 -14.31 4.79
N VAL A 23 5.41 -15.07 5.77
CA VAL A 23 5.05 -16.48 5.95
C VAL A 23 3.63 -16.57 6.51
N ARG A 24 3.33 -15.81 7.56
CA ARG A 24 2.00 -15.83 8.18
C ARG A 24 0.92 -15.40 7.18
N LEU A 25 1.15 -14.31 6.45
CA LEU A 25 0.22 -13.87 5.40
C LEU A 25 -0.03 -14.96 4.36
N ALA A 26 1.01 -15.67 3.94
CA ALA A 26 0.87 -16.75 2.97
C ALA A 26 0.07 -17.95 3.50
N LEU A 27 0.22 -18.31 4.78
CA LEU A 27 -0.60 -19.37 5.40
C LEU A 27 -2.07 -18.97 5.44
N GLU A 28 -2.35 -17.79 5.98
CA GLU A 28 -3.72 -17.31 6.19
C GLU A 28 -4.45 -17.10 4.86
N LEU A 29 -3.71 -16.80 3.78
CA LEU A 29 -4.25 -16.57 2.45
C LEU A 29 -4.07 -17.74 1.47
N THR A 30 -3.68 -18.93 1.95
CA THR A 30 -3.45 -20.10 1.06
C THR A 30 -4.70 -20.49 0.25
N ALA A 31 -5.90 -20.29 0.80
CA ALA A 31 -7.16 -20.58 0.12
C ALA A 31 -7.66 -19.44 -0.78
N ALA A 32 -7.03 -18.26 -0.73
CA ALA A 32 -7.43 -17.12 -1.54
C ALA A 32 -6.76 -17.19 -2.93
N PRO A 33 -7.48 -16.91 -4.03
CA PRO A 33 -6.88 -16.77 -5.35
C PRO A 33 -6.15 -15.43 -5.43
N ALA A 34 -5.05 -15.27 -4.70
CA ALA A 34 -4.31 -14.03 -4.55
C ALA A 34 -2.80 -14.25 -4.66
N GLN A 35 -2.12 -13.33 -5.33
CA GLN A 35 -0.67 -13.20 -5.27
C GLN A 35 -0.31 -12.23 -4.15
N ILE A 36 0.76 -12.52 -3.42
CA ILE A 36 1.23 -11.73 -2.29
C ILE A 36 2.68 -11.36 -2.56
N LEU A 37 2.99 -10.07 -2.45
CA LEU A 37 4.34 -9.52 -2.54
C LEU A 37 4.65 -8.74 -1.28
N VAL A 38 5.64 -9.17 -0.52
CA VAL A 38 6.03 -8.53 0.74
C VAL A 38 7.47 -8.07 0.63
N ARG A 39 7.76 -6.82 1.00
CA ARG A 39 9.15 -6.39 1.17
C ARG A 39 9.79 -7.17 2.30
N VAL A 40 11.01 -7.66 2.10
CA VAL A 40 11.80 -8.29 3.16
C VAL A 40 13.03 -7.45 3.46
N ARG A 41 13.53 -7.56 4.70
CA ARG A 41 14.74 -6.86 5.11
C ARG A 41 15.95 -7.46 4.39
N SER A 42 16.92 -6.61 4.08
CA SER A 42 18.14 -6.98 3.34
C SER A 42 19.10 -7.87 4.13
N ASP A 43 18.88 -8.07 5.43
CA ASP A 43 19.65 -8.94 6.31
C ASP A 43 19.00 -10.32 6.52
N ARG A 44 17.86 -10.60 5.87
CA ARG A 44 17.17 -11.89 5.99
C ARG A 44 17.92 -13.01 5.27
N SER A 45 17.74 -14.22 5.78
CA SER A 45 18.18 -15.46 5.13
C SER A 45 17.00 -16.37 4.83
N PHE A 46 17.09 -17.06 3.70
CA PHE A 46 16.17 -18.07 3.21
C PHE A 46 16.92 -19.37 2.97
N TYR A 47 16.19 -20.43 2.70
CA TYR A 47 16.74 -21.76 2.47
C TYR A 47 16.05 -22.40 1.27
N ALA A 48 16.82 -23.13 0.48
CA ALA A 48 16.28 -24.02 -0.55
C ALA A 48 15.69 -25.29 0.08
N ASP A 49 15.02 -26.09 -0.74
CA ASP A 49 14.66 -27.45 -0.37
C ASP A 49 15.92 -28.29 -0.05
N PRO A 50 15.85 -29.17 0.95
CA PRO A 50 16.94 -30.09 1.24
C PRO A 50 17.13 -31.07 0.07
N PRO A 51 18.38 -31.51 -0.20
CA PRO A 51 18.62 -32.53 -1.21
C PRO A 51 17.90 -33.84 -0.83
N PRO A 52 17.48 -34.67 -1.81
CA PRO A 52 16.85 -35.95 -1.54
C PRO A 52 17.70 -36.81 -0.62
N GLN A 53 17.10 -37.35 0.43
CA GLN A 53 17.81 -38.16 1.41
C GLN A 53 17.95 -39.60 0.91
N ARG A 54 19.16 -40.15 0.85
CA ARG A 54 19.34 -41.61 0.68
C ARG A 54 18.76 -42.30 1.90
N ARG A 55 17.89 -43.31 1.70
CA ARG A 55 17.13 -44.05 2.75
C ARG A 55 17.99 -44.75 3.82
N THR A 56 19.31 -44.59 3.79
CA THR A 56 20.28 -45.37 4.57
C THR A 56 20.67 -44.75 5.91
N THR A 57 20.35 -43.47 6.16
CA THR A 57 20.74 -42.80 7.41
C THR A 57 19.59 -42.74 8.40
N ALA A 58 19.74 -43.40 9.55
CA ALA A 58 18.81 -43.27 10.67
C ALA A 58 18.88 -41.83 11.21
N GLY A 59 17.75 -41.10 11.17
CA GLY A 59 17.66 -39.74 11.72
C GLY A 59 16.51 -38.92 11.16
N ARG A 60 16.18 -37.81 11.83
CA ARG A 60 15.15 -36.87 11.38
C ARG A 60 15.55 -36.27 10.02
N PRO A 61 14.66 -36.29 9.02
CA PRO A 61 14.97 -35.71 7.72
C PRO A 61 15.40 -34.24 7.79
N ARG A 62 16.41 -33.89 6.99
CA ARG A 62 16.80 -32.49 6.79
C ARG A 62 15.61 -31.73 6.22
N ARG A 63 15.33 -30.54 6.76
CA ARG A 63 14.18 -29.69 6.37
C ARG A 63 14.56 -28.47 5.54
N HIS A 64 15.83 -28.08 5.59
CA HIS A 64 16.37 -26.90 4.95
C HIS A 64 17.64 -27.29 4.22
N GLY A 65 17.73 -26.91 2.95
CA GLY A 65 18.89 -27.11 2.10
C GLY A 65 19.89 -25.96 2.22
N ALA A 66 20.49 -25.61 1.08
CA ALA A 66 21.45 -24.51 0.98
C ALA A 66 20.86 -23.20 1.49
N LYS A 67 21.67 -22.44 2.24
CA LYS A 67 21.30 -21.12 2.76
C LYS A 67 21.45 -20.08 1.65
N PHE A 68 20.47 -19.20 1.52
CA PHE A 68 20.50 -17.99 0.72
C PHE A 68 20.48 -16.79 1.68
N ALA A 69 21.55 -16.01 1.74
CA ALA A 69 21.62 -14.82 2.59
C ALA A 69 21.53 -13.56 1.72
N CYS A 70 20.47 -12.76 1.90
CA CYS A 70 20.27 -11.50 1.17
C CYS A 70 21.48 -10.52 1.23
N PRO A 71 22.30 -10.46 2.31
CA PRO A 71 23.47 -9.59 2.31
C PRO A 71 24.73 -10.21 1.70
N ASP A 72 24.72 -11.51 1.36
CA ASP A 72 25.92 -12.25 0.94
C ASP A 72 25.75 -12.90 -0.45
N PRO A 73 26.23 -12.24 -1.52
CA PRO A 73 26.16 -12.75 -2.88
C PRO A 73 26.80 -14.11 -3.12
N THR A 74 27.78 -14.50 -2.30
CA THR A 74 28.48 -15.80 -2.46
C THR A 74 27.56 -16.98 -2.16
N THR A 75 26.46 -16.74 -1.45
CA THR A 75 25.45 -17.76 -1.14
C THR A 75 24.38 -17.90 -2.21
N TRP A 76 24.35 -17.02 -3.23
CA TRP A 76 23.29 -17.01 -4.21
C TRP A 76 23.60 -18.00 -5.33
N PRO A 77 22.71 -18.97 -5.61
CA PRO A 77 22.81 -19.72 -6.86
C PRO A 77 22.50 -18.81 -8.05
N ALA A 78 22.71 -19.32 -9.27
CA ALA A 78 22.26 -18.63 -10.46
C ALA A 78 20.76 -18.28 -10.34
N PRO A 79 20.34 -17.04 -10.69
CA PRO A 79 18.94 -16.66 -10.64
C PRO A 79 18.13 -17.51 -11.62
N GLY A 80 16.94 -17.95 -11.21
CA GLY A 80 16.02 -18.70 -12.06
C GLY A 80 15.38 -17.85 -13.15
N ALA A 81 15.31 -16.53 -12.92
CA ALA A 81 14.91 -15.56 -13.93
C ALA A 81 15.58 -14.20 -13.68
N VAL A 82 15.86 -13.50 -14.77
CA VAL A 82 16.37 -12.13 -14.78
C VAL A 82 15.54 -11.31 -15.75
N HIS A 83 15.07 -10.15 -15.29
CA HIS A 83 14.37 -9.18 -16.11
C HIS A 83 15.09 -7.84 -16.04
N THR A 84 15.22 -7.18 -17.18
CA THR A 84 15.81 -5.85 -17.29
C THR A 84 14.94 -4.98 -18.17
N CYS A 85 14.77 -3.72 -17.79
CA CYS A 85 14.07 -2.72 -18.59
C CYS A 85 14.57 -1.31 -18.26
N THR A 86 14.19 -0.34 -19.08
CA THR A 86 14.44 1.07 -18.82
C THR A 86 13.13 1.77 -18.51
N ASP A 87 13.09 2.51 -17.41
CA ASP A 87 11.94 3.29 -16.98
C ASP A 87 12.30 4.77 -16.90
N GLU A 88 11.38 5.63 -17.33
CA GLU A 88 11.58 7.08 -17.34
C GLU A 88 11.87 7.63 -15.94
N GLN A 89 11.24 7.10 -14.90
CA GLN A 89 11.34 7.58 -13.53
C GLN A 89 12.50 6.92 -12.77
N TYR A 90 12.72 5.63 -13.00
CA TYR A 90 13.67 4.82 -12.22
C TYR A 90 15.00 4.51 -12.92
N GLY A 91 15.15 4.82 -14.21
CA GLY A 91 16.35 4.49 -14.99
C GLY A 91 16.39 3.02 -15.39
N ALA A 92 17.57 2.40 -15.46
CA ALA A 92 17.63 0.95 -15.65
C ALA A 92 17.08 0.23 -14.41
N VAL A 93 16.26 -0.79 -14.66
CA VAL A 93 15.64 -1.64 -13.65
C VAL A 93 16.13 -3.06 -13.89
N THR A 94 16.62 -3.70 -12.84
CA THR A 94 17.01 -5.12 -12.87
C THR A 94 16.28 -5.87 -11.77
N VAL A 95 15.61 -6.94 -12.17
CA VAL A 95 14.88 -7.86 -11.29
C VAL A 95 15.49 -9.23 -11.42
N GLN A 96 15.97 -9.80 -10.32
CA GLN A 96 16.48 -11.17 -10.26
C GLN A 96 15.61 -12.00 -9.33
N MET A 97 15.28 -13.22 -9.73
CA MET A 97 14.35 -14.09 -8.99
C MET A 97 14.96 -15.45 -8.69
N TRP A 98 14.72 -15.93 -7.47
CA TRP A 98 15.07 -17.27 -7.02
C TRP A 98 13.83 -17.95 -6.45
N HIS A 99 13.41 -19.03 -7.10
CA HIS A 99 12.20 -19.76 -6.76
C HIS A 99 12.43 -20.81 -5.67
N ARG A 100 11.34 -21.24 -5.03
CA ARG A 100 11.33 -22.31 -4.01
C ARG A 100 12.27 -22.05 -2.83
N LEU A 101 12.29 -20.80 -2.37
CA LEU A 101 13.01 -20.41 -1.15
C LEU A 101 12.02 -20.16 0.00
N HIS A 102 12.39 -20.58 1.20
CA HIS A 102 11.58 -20.40 2.42
C HIS A 102 12.39 -19.85 3.59
N ALA A 103 11.73 -19.04 4.42
CA ALA A 103 12.30 -18.57 5.68
C ALA A 103 12.17 -19.64 6.78
N LYS A 104 13.05 -19.56 7.78
CA LYS A 104 12.86 -20.29 9.05
C LYS A 104 11.89 -19.52 9.93
N THR A 105 10.67 -20.01 10.05
CA THR A 105 9.65 -19.42 10.92
C THR A 105 9.90 -19.84 12.37
N GLN A 106 10.05 -18.84 13.24
CA GLN A 106 10.21 -19.04 14.68
C GLN A 106 8.91 -18.71 15.44
N GLN A 107 8.06 -17.84 14.91
CA GLN A 107 6.82 -17.39 15.54
C GLN A 107 5.62 -17.89 14.73
N HIS A 108 4.85 -18.83 15.28
CA HIS A 108 3.61 -19.36 14.72
C HIS A 108 2.77 -20.06 15.80
N ASP A 109 1.49 -20.31 15.55
CA ASP A 109 0.56 -20.88 16.55
C ASP A 109 1.00 -22.24 17.11
N GLY A 110 1.68 -23.06 16.30
CA GLY A 110 2.26 -24.34 16.73
C GLY A 110 3.60 -24.22 17.46
N HIS A 111 4.01 -23.03 17.93
CA HIS A 111 5.33 -22.83 18.55
C HIS A 111 5.41 -23.59 19.87
N GLY A 112 6.53 -24.29 20.11
CA GLY A 112 6.67 -25.20 21.25
C GLY A 112 5.98 -26.56 21.07
N SER A 113 5.21 -26.78 20.01
CA SER A 113 4.73 -28.12 19.67
C SER A 113 5.89 -29.01 19.18
N ARG A 114 5.79 -30.33 19.41
CA ARG A 114 6.72 -31.32 18.83
C ARG A 114 6.48 -31.53 17.32
N GLY A 115 5.49 -30.86 16.73
CA GLY A 115 5.09 -31.00 15.33
C GLY A 115 6.04 -30.30 14.33
N PRO A 116 5.97 -30.66 13.04
CA PRO A 116 6.72 -29.98 12.00
C PRO A 116 6.19 -28.57 11.75
N ARG A 117 7.08 -27.57 11.77
CA ARG A 117 6.74 -26.18 11.43
C ARG A 117 6.37 -26.05 9.95
N PRO A 118 5.34 -25.32 9.53
CA PRO A 118 5.01 -25.16 8.11
C PRO A 118 6.21 -24.56 7.33
N ILE A 119 6.48 -25.11 6.15
CA ILE A 119 7.41 -24.55 5.17
C ILE A 119 6.57 -23.97 4.06
N ILE A 120 6.79 -22.69 3.78
CA ILE A 120 6.10 -22.00 2.70
C ILE A 120 7.16 -21.58 1.69
N PRO A 121 7.27 -22.30 0.58
CA PRO A 121 8.15 -21.88 -0.49
C PRO A 121 7.57 -20.62 -1.14
N GLY A 122 8.45 -19.70 -1.50
CA GLY A 122 8.11 -18.55 -2.33
C GLY A 122 9.24 -18.21 -3.27
N THR A 123 9.06 -17.11 -4.00
CA THR A 123 10.08 -16.55 -4.87
C THR A 123 10.70 -15.35 -4.19
N LEU A 124 12.00 -15.39 -3.96
CA LEU A 124 12.75 -14.22 -3.53
C LEU A 124 13.10 -13.37 -4.74
N VAL A 125 12.86 -12.08 -4.66
CA VAL A 125 13.04 -11.11 -5.74
C VAL A 125 13.99 -10.02 -5.28
N ARG A 126 15.09 -9.83 -6.00
CA ARG A 126 16.01 -8.71 -5.82
C ARG A 126 15.73 -7.67 -6.89
N LEU A 127 15.43 -6.45 -6.45
CA LEU A 127 15.13 -5.30 -7.30
C LEU A 127 16.20 -4.23 -7.09
N THR A 128 16.84 -3.82 -8.19
CA THR A 128 17.75 -2.67 -8.24
C THR A 128 17.29 -1.71 -9.32
N VAL A 129 17.44 -0.41 -9.04
CA VAL A 129 17.13 0.69 -9.96
C VAL A 129 18.30 1.68 -9.96
N ASP A 130 18.48 2.41 -11.05
CA ASP A 130 19.56 3.39 -11.17
C ASP A 130 19.30 4.69 -10.42
N ARG A 131 18.03 5.15 -10.38
CA ARG A 131 17.67 6.43 -9.75
C ARG A 131 16.33 6.38 -9.03
N LEU A 132 16.17 7.29 -8.07
CA LEU A 132 14.91 7.54 -7.37
C LEU A 132 14.34 8.89 -7.77
N PRO A 133 13.02 9.01 -7.99
CA PRO A 133 12.39 10.28 -8.31
C PRO A 133 12.55 11.28 -7.17
N GLY A 134 13.00 12.50 -7.50
CA GLY A 134 13.08 13.61 -6.56
C GLY A 134 14.09 13.42 -5.42
N ARG A 135 15.01 12.45 -5.53
CA ARG A 135 16.05 12.21 -4.53
C ARG A 135 17.41 12.01 -5.19
N ASN A 136 18.42 12.72 -4.69
CA ASN A 136 19.79 12.61 -5.16
C ASN A 136 20.61 11.52 -4.43
N ARG A 137 19.93 10.60 -3.74
CA ARG A 137 20.58 9.51 -3.00
C ARG A 137 20.61 8.26 -3.86
N ALA A 138 21.74 7.55 -3.85
CA ALA A 138 21.87 6.22 -4.44
C ALA A 138 20.71 5.29 -4.01
N PRO A 139 20.00 4.65 -4.96
CA PRO A 139 18.92 3.74 -4.65
C PRO A 139 19.42 2.56 -3.81
N LYS A 140 18.59 2.12 -2.86
CA LYS A 140 18.87 0.91 -2.09
C LYS A 140 18.32 -0.29 -2.85
N THR A 141 19.07 -1.39 -2.86
CA THR A 141 18.58 -2.70 -3.27
C THR A 141 17.34 -3.07 -2.44
N LEU A 142 16.28 -3.46 -3.12
CA LEU A 142 15.06 -3.96 -2.50
C LEU A 142 15.03 -5.47 -2.60
N TRP A 143 14.67 -6.10 -1.50
CA TRP A 143 14.35 -7.52 -1.46
C TRP A 143 12.86 -7.66 -1.25
N LEU A 144 12.21 -8.44 -2.10
CA LEU A 144 10.79 -8.76 -2.02
C LEU A 144 10.65 -10.28 -1.97
N TRP A 145 9.59 -10.75 -1.35
CA TRP A 145 9.21 -12.15 -1.32
C TRP A 145 7.81 -12.28 -1.91
N TRP A 146 7.68 -13.12 -2.92
CA TRP A 146 6.44 -13.38 -3.62
C TRP A 146 5.94 -14.79 -3.36
N THR A 147 4.63 -14.93 -3.23
CA THR A 147 3.92 -16.20 -3.33
C THR A 147 2.63 -16.01 -4.12
N GLY A 148 2.13 -17.07 -4.72
CA GLY A 148 0.88 -17.08 -5.46
C GLY A 148 0.24 -18.45 -5.47
N PRO A 149 -0.96 -18.57 -6.06
CA PRO A 149 -1.66 -19.85 -6.12
C PRO A 149 -0.86 -20.90 -6.88
N PRO A 150 -1.11 -22.20 -6.66
CA PRO A 150 -0.48 -23.27 -7.42
C PRO A 150 -0.60 -23.05 -8.94
N GLY A 151 0.51 -23.19 -9.66
CA GLY A 151 0.57 -22.99 -11.12
C GLY A 151 0.73 -21.53 -11.56
N HIS A 152 0.68 -20.55 -10.67
CA HIS A 152 1.04 -19.16 -11.01
C HIS A 152 2.55 -18.96 -11.03
N THR A 153 3.00 -18.17 -11.99
CA THR A 153 4.39 -17.70 -12.09
C THR A 153 4.43 -16.18 -11.86
N PRO A 154 5.43 -15.67 -11.12
CA PRO A 154 5.56 -14.24 -10.91
C PRO A 154 5.96 -13.53 -12.21
N ASP A 155 5.19 -12.51 -12.60
CA ASP A 155 5.60 -11.59 -13.67
C ASP A 155 6.55 -10.52 -13.09
N PRO A 156 7.85 -10.55 -13.45
CA PRO A 156 8.82 -9.63 -12.87
C PRO A 156 8.52 -8.16 -13.18
N ASP A 157 7.95 -7.83 -14.36
CA ASP A 157 7.60 -6.45 -14.71
C ASP A 157 6.45 -5.94 -13.83
N LEU A 158 5.42 -6.77 -13.65
CA LEU A 158 4.32 -6.48 -12.73
C LEU A 158 4.82 -6.28 -11.29
N LEU A 159 5.69 -7.16 -10.78
CA LEU A 159 6.13 -7.10 -9.37
C LEU A 159 6.84 -5.79 -9.03
N TRP A 160 7.79 -5.35 -9.85
CA TRP A 160 8.53 -4.13 -9.56
C TRP A 160 7.65 -2.88 -9.74
N ARG A 161 6.79 -2.83 -10.77
CA ARG A 161 5.84 -1.73 -10.98
C ARG A 161 4.82 -1.65 -9.85
N ALA A 162 4.30 -2.78 -9.40
CA ALA A 162 3.35 -2.83 -8.28
C ALA A 162 4.01 -2.35 -6.99
N TYR A 163 5.25 -2.78 -6.71
CA TYR A 163 5.96 -2.36 -5.51
C TYR A 163 6.33 -0.87 -5.51
N THR A 164 6.73 -0.31 -6.64
CA THR A 164 7.01 1.14 -6.75
C THR A 164 5.76 1.99 -6.54
N ARG A 165 4.58 1.49 -6.94
CA ARG A 165 3.27 2.12 -6.71
C ARG A 165 2.71 1.95 -5.30
N ARG A 166 3.33 1.12 -4.45
CA ARG A 166 2.85 0.86 -3.08
C ARG A 166 2.67 2.12 -2.26
N TYR A 167 3.50 3.15 -2.48
CA TYR A 167 3.43 4.42 -1.73
C TYR A 167 2.22 5.30 -2.12
N ASP A 168 1.48 4.97 -3.19
CA ASP A 168 0.31 5.74 -3.61
C ASP A 168 -0.82 5.73 -2.56
N ILE A 169 -0.86 4.73 -1.68
CA ILE A 169 -1.79 4.69 -0.55
C ILE A 169 -1.51 5.80 0.47
N GLU A 170 -0.24 6.16 0.68
CA GLU A 170 0.13 7.24 1.60
C GLU A 170 -0.30 8.60 1.06
N HIS A 171 -0.23 8.79 -0.26
CA HIS A 171 -0.81 9.96 -0.91
C HIS A 171 -2.33 10.01 -0.74
N THR A 172 -3.00 8.86 -0.80
CA THR A 172 -4.45 8.76 -0.55
C THR A 172 -4.80 9.12 0.89
N PHE A 173 -4.08 8.59 1.88
CA PHE A 173 -4.28 8.95 3.29
C PHE A 173 -4.01 10.43 3.56
N ARG A 174 -2.94 10.98 2.96
CA ARG A 174 -2.65 12.42 3.06
C ARG A 174 -3.80 13.26 2.51
N PHE A 175 -4.27 12.95 1.31
CA PHE A 175 -5.41 13.64 0.70
C PHE A 175 -6.68 13.54 1.54
N ALA A 176 -6.99 12.35 2.05
CA ALA A 176 -8.15 12.14 2.92
C ALA A 176 -8.08 13.03 4.17
N ARG A 177 -6.93 13.11 4.84
CA ARG A 177 -6.75 13.90 6.07
C ARG A 177 -6.75 15.41 5.81
N GLN A 178 -5.98 15.86 4.81
CA GLN A 178 -5.72 17.28 4.56
C GLN A 178 -6.82 17.95 3.76
N THR A 179 -7.40 17.22 2.81
CA THR A 179 -8.36 17.76 1.86
C THR A 179 -9.77 17.32 2.27
N LEU A 180 -10.03 16.02 2.36
CA LEU A 180 -11.38 15.53 2.71
C LEU A 180 -11.72 15.67 4.21
N ASN A 181 -10.86 16.31 5.01
CA ASN A 181 -11.12 16.57 6.43
C ASN A 181 -11.36 15.29 7.25
N TRP A 182 -10.75 14.16 6.89
CA TRP A 182 -10.98 12.87 7.56
C TRP A 182 -10.78 12.95 9.08
N THR A 183 -9.78 13.72 9.56
CA THR A 183 -9.48 13.86 10.99
C THR A 183 -10.06 15.11 11.64
N LEU A 184 -10.89 15.88 10.92
CA LEU A 184 -11.45 17.14 11.44
C LEU A 184 -12.61 16.91 12.44
N PRO A 185 -13.59 16.01 12.17
CA PRO A 185 -14.68 15.80 13.11
C PRO A 185 -14.21 15.22 14.43
N ARG A 186 -14.94 15.52 15.50
CA ARG A 186 -14.72 15.00 16.85
C ARG A 186 -15.88 14.07 17.23
N PRO A 187 -15.97 12.86 16.63
CA PRO A 187 -17.01 11.90 16.97
C PRO A 187 -16.91 11.50 18.44
N ARG A 188 -18.05 11.21 19.06
CA ARG A 188 -18.12 10.80 20.48
C ARG A 188 -18.10 9.29 20.65
N THR A 189 -18.38 8.53 19.60
CA THR A 189 -18.41 7.06 19.63
C THR A 189 -17.61 6.45 18.47
N PRO A 190 -17.10 5.21 18.60
CA PRO A 190 -16.40 4.51 17.52
C PRO A 190 -17.24 4.37 16.25
N GLU A 191 -18.53 4.08 16.37
CA GLU A 191 -19.44 3.88 15.24
C GLU A 191 -19.65 5.18 14.45
N GLN A 192 -19.56 6.34 15.10
CA GLN A 192 -19.58 7.64 14.40
C GLN A 192 -18.29 7.85 13.61
N ALA A 193 -17.14 7.46 14.15
CA ALA A 193 -15.86 7.53 13.45
C ALA A 193 -15.82 6.59 12.22
N ASP A 194 -16.39 5.39 12.35
CA ASP A 194 -16.49 4.43 11.24
C ASP A 194 -17.39 4.96 10.13
N ARG A 195 -18.59 5.46 10.47
CA ARG A 195 -19.50 6.09 9.49
C ARG A 195 -18.83 7.27 8.78
N TRP A 196 -18.12 8.12 9.52
CA TRP A 196 -17.37 9.22 8.92
C TRP A 196 -16.29 8.71 7.96
N THR A 197 -15.55 7.67 8.32
CA THR A 197 -14.55 7.05 7.44
C THR A 197 -15.18 6.51 6.16
N TRP A 198 -16.36 5.88 6.25
CA TRP A 198 -17.10 5.44 5.06
C TRP A 198 -17.50 6.59 4.14
N LEU A 199 -17.92 7.74 4.69
CA LEU A 199 -18.21 8.94 3.90
C LEU A 199 -16.97 9.46 3.17
N ILE A 200 -15.80 9.46 3.83
CA ILE A 200 -14.52 9.85 3.21
C ILE A 200 -14.16 8.91 2.06
N ILE A 201 -14.30 7.60 2.25
CA ILE A 201 -14.03 6.59 1.22
C ILE A 201 -14.99 6.78 0.03
N ALA A 202 -16.28 6.99 0.30
CA ALA A 202 -17.28 7.24 -0.74
C ALA A 202 -16.97 8.52 -1.52
N ALA A 203 -16.66 9.63 -0.86
CA ALA A 203 -16.30 10.90 -1.49
C ALA A 203 -15.03 10.77 -2.34
N TYR A 204 -13.98 10.13 -1.82
CA TYR A 204 -12.77 9.85 -2.59
C TYR A 204 -13.06 9.01 -3.84
N THR A 205 -13.91 7.98 -3.70
CA THR A 205 -14.31 7.11 -4.81
C THR A 205 -15.10 7.88 -5.86
N GLN A 206 -16.06 8.72 -5.43
CA GLN A 206 -16.83 9.59 -6.33
C GLN A 206 -15.92 10.53 -7.13
N LEU A 207 -14.94 11.19 -6.48
CA LEU A 207 -13.96 12.03 -7.18
C LEU A 207 -13.17 11.23 -8.21
N ARG A 208 -12.66 10.04 -7.83
CA ARG A 208 -11.91 9.16 -8.75
C ARG A 208 -12.73 8.68 -9.95
N LEU A 209 -14.03 8.44 -9.77
CA LEU A 209 -14.93 8.02 -10.84
C LEU A 209 -15.35 9.21 -11.71
N ALA A 210 -15.48 10.41 -11.13
CA ALA A 210 -15.88 11.62 -11.84
C ALA A 210 -14.78 12.20 -12.75
N ARG A 211 -13.51 11.78 -12.60
CA ARG A 211 -12.36 12.30 -13.38
C ARG A 211 -12.55 12.37 -14.91
N THR A 212 -13.37 11.49 -15.49
CA THR A 212 -13.62 11.50 -16.95
C THR A 212 -14.76 12.43 -17.37
N LEU A 213 -15.50 12.97 -16.42
CA LEU A 213 -16.64 13.87 -16.62
C LEU A 213 -16.22 15.35 -16.50
N VAL A 214 -14.97 15.61 -16.14
CA VAL A 214 -14.45 16.89 -15.69
C VAL A 214 -13.33 17.35 -16.62
N ALA A 215 -13.35 18.62 -17.03
CA ALA A 215 -12.24 19.24 -17.75
C ALA A 215 -11.12 19.62 -16.76
N ASP A 216 -9.86 19.44 -17.15
CA ASP A 216 -8.67 19.81 -16.36
C ASP A 216 -8.65 21.32 -16.07
N ARG A 217 -9.13 21.71 -14.89
CA ARG A 217 -8.98 23.06 -14.35
C ARG A 217 -7.64 23.11 -13.62
N ARG A 218 -6.68 23.77 -14.24
CA ARG A 218 -5.29 23.84 -13.81
C ARG A 218 -4.87 25.29 -13.62
N LEU A 219 -3.90 25.52 -12.73
CA LEU A 219 -3.23 26.81 -12.63
C LEU A 219 -2.40 27.07 -13.90
N PRO A 220 -2.13 28.33 -14.27
CA PRO A 220 -1.46 28.65 -15.53
C PRO A 220 -0.11 27.97 -15.76
N TRP A 221 0.64 27.70 -14.69
CA TRP A 221 1.96 27.05 -14.73
C TRP A 221 1.91 25.53 -14.59
N GLU A 222 0.73 24.96 -14.35
CA GLU A 222 0.58 23.52 -14.22
C GLU A 222 0.55 22.83 -15.58
N LYS A 223 1.20 21.66 -15.66
CA LYS A 223 1.14 20.83 -16.85
C LYS A 223 -0.29 20.27 -17.05
N PRO A 224 -0.80 20.28 -18.29
CA PRO A 224 -2.09 19.67 -18.61
C PRO A 224 -2.04 18.15 -18.38
N LEU A 225 -3.11 17.60 -17.85
CA LEU A 225 -3.27 16.16 -17.66
C LEU A 225 -4.45 15.63 -18.48
N PRO A 226 -4.32 14.47 -19.13
CA PRO A 226 -5.47 13.83 -19.76
C PRO A 226 -6.47 13.36 -18.69
N PRO A 227 -7.78 13.27 -18.99
CA PRO A 227 -8.81 12.90 -18.00
C PRO A 227 -8.52 11.60 -17.23
N ALA A 228 -7.90 10.61 -17.88
CA ALA A 228 -7.52 9.34 -17.26
C ALA A 228 -6.41 9.46 -16.20
N ARG A 229 -5.71 10.60 -16.12
CA ARG A 229 -4.62 10.89 -15.18
C ARG A 229 -4.94 12.05 -14.24
N LEU A 230 -6.15 12.61 -14.29
CA LEU A 230 -6.57 13.61 -13.32
C LEU A 230 -6.56 13.04 -11.91
N THR A 231 -6.10 13.88 -10.98
CA THR A 231 -5.98 13.52 -9.57
C THR A 231 -7.20 14.05 -8.81
N PRO A 232 -7.61 13.40 -7.71
CA PRO A 232 -8.75 13.84 -6.90
C PRO A 232 -8.68 15.30 -6.44
N GLY A 233 -7.47 15.87 -6.30
CA GLY A 233 -7.29 17.29 -5.97
C GLY A 233 -7.74 18.21 -7.10
N ARG A 234 -7.37 17.90 -8.35
CA ARG A 234 -7.80 18.68 -9.52
C ARG A 234 -9.29 18.54 -9.81
N ASP A 235 -9.86 17.36 -9.54
CA ASP A 235 -11.30 17.12 -9.72
C ASP A 235 -12.15 17.84 -8.65
N ARG A 236 -11.63 18.01 -7.43
CA ARG A 236 -12.35 18.66 -6.33
C ARG A 236 -12.54 20.16 -6.56
N GLU A 237 -11.54 20.88 -7.06
CA GLU A 237 -11.70 22.31 -7.39
C GLU A 237 -12.86 22.52 -8.38
N LEU A 238 -13.16 21.53 -9.23
CA LEU A 238 -14.35 21.55 -10.06
C LEU A 238 -15.64 21.18 -9.30
N HIS A 239 -15.62 20.21 -8.40
CA HIS A 239 -16.81 19.79 -7.64
C HIS A 239 -17.33 20.90 -6.70
N GLU A 240 -16.42 21.68 -6.09
CA GLU A 240 -16.75 22.88 -5.31
C GLU A 240 -17.38 23.98 -6.20
N LEU A 241 -16.95 24.10 -7.45
CA LEU A 241 -17.49 25.07 -8.43
C LEU A 241 -18.88 24.68 -8.95
N LEU A 242 -19.22 23.38 -8.95
CA LEU A 242 -20.52 22.85 -9.39
C LEU A 242 -21.63 22.96 -8.32
N GLY A 243 -21.37 23.63 -7.19
CA GLY A 243 -22.37 23.91 -6.15
C GLY A 243 -22.80 22.68 -5.34
N MET A 244 -22.05 21.58 -5.42
CA MET A 244 -22.25 20.42 -4.55
C MET A 244 -21.61 20.74 -3.19
N PRO A 245 -22.39 20.80 -2.09
CA PRO A 245 -21.88 21.24 -0.80
C PRO A 245 -20.92 20.19 -0.22
N THR A 246 -19.63 20.32 -0.49
CA THR A 246 -18.57 19.61 0.26
C THR A 246 -18.15 20.35 1.52
N ASP A 247 -18.65 21.58 1.70
CA ASP A 247 -18.26 22.49 2.77
C ASP A 247 -19.21 22.57 3.97
N ASP A 248 -20.16 21.63 4.09
CA ASP A 248 -21.02 21.59 5.28
C ASP A 248 -20.87 20.29 6.09
N PRO A 249 -19.82 20.19 6.94
CA PRO A 249 -19.97 19.46 8.17
C PRO A 249 -20.70 20.41 9.14
N THR A 250 -22.03 20.46 9.07
CA THR A 250 -22.87 21.05 10.12
C THR A 250 -22.75 20.20 11.40
N MET A 251 -21.58 20.29 12.05
CA MET A 251 -21.27 19.77 13.37
C MET A 251 -20.18 20.67 13.97
N ASN A 252 -20.64 21.75 14.61
CA ASN A 252 -19.93 22.60 15.57
C ASN A 252 -18.73 23.41 15.05
N VAL A 253 -19.05 24.53 14.39
CA VAL A 253 -18.12 25.65 14.19
C VAL A 253 -17.71 26.23 15.55
N THR A 254 -16.46 25.99 15.93
CA THR A 254 -15.82 26.58 17.10
C THR A 254 -15.57 28.07 16.87
N ARG A 255 -15.53 28.87 17.96
CA ARG A 255 -15.37 30.34 18.13
C ARG A 255 -14.56 31.18 17.12
N SER A 256 -13.80 30.59 16.22
CA SER A 256 -12.89 31.29 15.29
C SER A 256 -13.58 31.96 14.10
N ARG A 257 -14.80 31.53 13.68
CA ARG A 257 -15.56 32.25 12.63
C ARG A 257 -16.27 33.52 13.15
N LEU A 258 -16.69 33.55 14.41
CA LEU A 258 -17.35 34.73 15.00
C LEU A 258 -16.43 35.95 15.06
N GLY A 259 -15.14 35.74 15.36
CA GLY A 259 -14.13 36.79 15.42
C GLY A 259 -13.70 37.36 14.05
N ARG A 260 -14.08 36.72 12.93
CA ARG A 260 -13.83 37.24 11.58
C ARG A 260 -14.99 38.13 11.12
N LEU A 261 -16.23 37.73 11.43
CA LEU A 261 -17.44 38.49 11.10
C LEU A 261 -17.63 39.76 11.96
N THR A 262 -17.17 39.78 13.22
CA THR A 262 -17.14 41.00 14.04
C THR A 262 -16.10 42.02 13.56
N ARG A 263 -14.97 41.56 12.99
CA ARG A 263 -13.95 42.45 12.41
C ARG A 263 -14.34 43.02 11.06
N GLN A 264 -15.25 42.37 10.35
CA GLN A 264 -15.80 42.83 9.07
C GLN A 264 -17.10 43.64 9.22
N GLY A 265 -17.52 43.95 10.46
CA GLY A 265 -18.65 44.86 10.72
C GLY A 265 -20.05 44.28 10.49
N PHE A 266 -20.18 42.98 10.18
CA PHE A 266 -21.48 42.36 9.89
C PHE A 266 -22.34 42.07 11.13
N LEU A 267 -21.78 42.15 12.35
CA LEU A 267 -22.47 41.88 13.61
C LEU A 267 -21.98 42.80 14.73
N THR A 268 -22.90 43.46 15.44
CA THR A 268 -22.62 44.22 16.66
C THR A 268 -22.46 43.26 17.85
N GLN A 269 -21.44 43.46 18.70
CA GLN A 269 -21.24 42.64 19.91
C GLN A 269 -22.42 42.80 20.88
N PRO A 270 -23.03 41.70 21.37
CA PRO A 270 -23.92 41.78 22.52
C PRO A 270 -23.11 41.96 23.81
N GLY A 271 -23.57 42.87 24.67
CA GLY A 271 -22.93 43.26 25.92
C GLY A 271 -22.71 42.10 26.89
N ARG A 272 -21.59 42.14 27.63
CA ARG A 272 -21.21 41.14 28.64
C ARG A 272 -22.18 41.16 29.82
N GLY A 273 -23.04 40.14 29.93
CA GLY A 273 -23.80 39.85 31.15
C GLY A 273 -22.88 39.36 32.28
N ARG A 274 -22.93 40.04 33.43
CA ARG A 274 -22.26 39.64 34.68
C ARG A 274 -22.97 38.40 35.26
N TYR A 275 -22.21 37.37 35.59
CA TYR A 275 -22.68 36.19 36.31
C TYR A 275 -22.54 36.44 37.82
N GLN A 276 -23.66 36.49 38.57
CA GLN A 276 -23.67 36.48 40.03
C GLN A 276 -23.70 35.03 40.54
N LYS A 277 -22.75 34.66 41.40
CA LYS A 277 -22.81 33.41 42.18
C LYS A 277 -23.82 33.59 43.33
N ARG A 278 -24.79 32.69 43.44
CA ARG A 278 -25.53 32.47 44.69
C ARG A 278 -24.76 31.49 45.56
N THR A 279 -24.55 31.88 46.82
CA THR A 279 -24.20 31.03 47.96
C THR A 279 -25.28 30.00 48.24
#